data_AF-A0A497E4L0-F1
#
_entry.id   AF-A0A497E4L0-F1
#
_cell.length_a   1.000
_cell.length_b   1.000
_cell.length_c   1.000
_cell.angle_alpha   90.00
_cell.angle_beta   90.00
_cell.angle_gamma   90.00
#
_symmetry.space_group_name_H-M   'P 1'
#
loop_
_entity.id
_entity.type
_entity.pdbx_description
1 polymer ?
#
loop_
_entity_poly.entity_id
_entity_poly.type
_entity_poly.pdbx_seq_one_letter_code
_entity_poly.pdbx_strand_id
1 'polypeptide(L)'
;MSFILASGIVTVVLIYAFINGFHDGGNVVATMISSQTLRPRYAFAIGAVSEFIGAFFLGGAIARTISTGIVNPHLISIWSLFAALAGAIFWNIITWWRGFPSSSSHALIGGLVGAALIDSFLMS
;
A
#
# COMPACT_ATOMS: atom_id res chain seq x y z
N MET A 1 7.48 6.33 23.39
CA MET A 1 6.77 6.55 22.11
C MET A 1 5.52 7.35 22.41
N SER A 2 5.35 8.57 21.86
CA SER A 2 4.14 9.34 22.12
C SER A 2 2.95 8.71 21.39
N PHE A 3 1.83 8.53 22.09
CA PHE A 3 0.59 7.96 21.54
C PHE A 3 0.16 8.66 20.23
N ILE A 4 0.41 9.97 20.14
CA ILE A 4 0.11 10.82 18.99
C ILE A 4 0.85 10.38 17.71
N LEU A 5 2.13 10.02 17.83
CA LEU A 5 2.92 9.57 16.66
C LEU A 5 2.45 8.19 16.17
N ALA A 6 2.14 7.29 17.10
CA ALA A 6 1.60 5.97 16.78
C ALA A 6 0.22 6.07 16.11
N SER A 7 -0.67 6.92 16.61
CA SER A 7 -1.97 7.14 15.96
C SER A 7 -1.80 7.76 14.58
N GLY A 8 -0.89 8.73 14.42
CA GLY A 8 -0.64 9.38 13.13
C GLY A 8 -0.17 8.40 12.06
N ILE A 9 0.76 7.50 12.40
CA ILE A 9 1.29 6.55 11.41
C ILE A 9 0.22 5.53 11.01
N VAL A 10 -0.58 5.06 11.97
CA VAL A 10 -1.71 4.17 11.68
C VAL A 10 -2.70 4.84 10.73
N THR A 11 -3.02 6.12 10.94
CA THR A 11 -3.87 6.88 10.02
C THR A 11 -3.30 6.89 8.60
N VAL A 12 -2.01 7.16 8.44
CA VAL A 12 -1.37 7.18 7.12
C VAL A 12 -1.34 5.79 6.47
N VAL A 13 -1.10 4.73 7.24
CA VAL A 13 -1.18 3.34 6.76
C VAL A 13 -2.59 3.01 6.25
N LEU A 14 -3.64 3.43 6.97
CA LEU A 14 -5.03 3.24 6.53
C LEU A 14 -5.35 4.02 5.26
N ILE A 15 -4.82 5.24 5.11
CA ILE A 15 -4.95 6.02 3.88
C ILE A 15 -4.28 5.29 2.70
N TYR A 16 -3.04 4.80 2.90
CA TYR A 16 -2.35 4.01 1.89
C TYR A 16 -3.14 2.75 1.51
N ALA A 17 -3.67 2.01 2.49
CA ALA A 17 -4.46 0.81 2.26
C ALA A 17 -5.74 1.11 1.45
N PHE A 18 -6.44 2.21 1.76
CA PHE A 18 -7.60 2.65 1.01
C PHE A 18 -7.25 3.02 -0.44
N ILE A 19 -6.20 3.83 -0.63
CA ILE A 19 -5.74 4.24 -1.97
C ILE A 19 -5.32 3.03 -2.80
N ASN A 20 -4.62 2.07 -2.18
CA ASN A 20 -4.24 0.82 -2.83
C ASN A 20 -5.48 0.05 -3.33
N GLY A 21 -6.48 -0.16 -2.47
CA GLY A 21 -7.72 -0.84 -2.87
C GLY A 21 -8.51 -0.08 -3.94
N PHE A 22 -8.49 1.26 -3.91
CA PHE A 22 -9.13 2.08 -4.94
C PHE A 22 -8.40 2.00 -6.29
N HIS A 23 -7.06 2.04 -6.27
CA HIS A 23 -6.22 1.95 -7.46
C HIS A 23 -6.41 0.59 -8.18
N ASP A 24 -6.50 -0.50 -7.42
CA ASP A 24 -6.55 -1.86 -7.98
C ASP A 24 -7.98 -2.41 -8.13
N GLY A 25 -8.95 -1.87 -7.38
CA GLY A 25 -10.32 -2.37 -7.37
C GLY A 25 -10.99 -2.37 -8.74
N GLY A 26 -10.69 -1.37 -9.58
CA GLY A 26 -11.16 -1.33 -10.97
C GLY A 26 -10.65 -2.52 -11.79
N ASN A 27 -9.38 -2.90 -11.63
CA ASN A 27 -8.76 -4.02 -12.35
C ASN A 27 -9.37 -5.36 -11.91
N VAL A 28 -9.67 -5.52 -10.62
CA VAL A 28 -10.27 -6.73 -10.05
C VAL A 28 -11.68 -6.97 -10.60
N VAL A 29 -12.49 -5.92 -10.76
CA VAL A 29 -13.89 -6.07 -11.19
C VAL A 29 -14.10 -5.95 -12.71
N ALA A 30 -13.12 -5.40 -13.44
CA ALA A 30 -13.26 -5.10 -14.86
C ALA A 30 -13.69 -6.31 -15.70
N THR A 31 -13.10 -7.48 -15.46
CA THR A 31 -13.39 -8.71 -16.22
C THR A 31 -14.81 -9.22 -15.98
N MET A 32 -15.29 -9.17 -14.73
CA MET A 32 -16.65 -9.61 -14.36
C MET A 32 -17.73 -8.71 -14.96
N ILE A 33 -17.45 -7.40 -15.05
CA ILE A 33 -18.38 -6.39 -15.57
C ILE A 33 -18.36 -6.37 -17.12
N SER A 34 -17.17 -6.38 -17.74
CA SER A 34 -17.03 -6.27 -19.19
C SER A 34 -17.53 -7.52 -19.93
N SER A 35 -17.37 -8.70 -19.32
CA SER A 35 -17.95 -9.96 -19.81
C SER A 35 -19.45 -10.09 -19.59
N GLN A 36 -20.08 -9.12 -18.91
CA GLN A 36 -21.50 -9.13 -18.52
C GLN A 36 -21.88 -10.33 -17.63
N THR A 37 -20.90 -10.98 -17.01
CA THR A 37 -21.13 -12.12 -16.11
C THR A 37 -21.81 -11.68 -14.81
N LEU A 38 -21.47 -10.49 -14.31
CA LEU A 38 -22.05 -9.92 -13.09
C LEU A 38 -22.44 -8.46 -13.26
N ARG A 39 -23.54 -8.05 -12.63
CA ARG A 39 -23.89 -6.63 -12.51
C ARG A 39 -22.85 -5.92 -11.62
N PRO A 40 -22.52 -4.64 -11.88
CA PRO A 40 -21.47 -3.90 -11.15
C PRO A 40 -21.57 -4.00 -9.63
N ARG A 41 -22.78 -3.88 -9.06
CA ARG A 41 -23.01 -3.99 -7.61
C ARG A 41 -22.51 -5.30 -7.00
N TYR A 42 -22.68 -6.42 -7.70
CA TYR A 42 -22.26 -7.73 -7.20
C TYR A 42 -20.77 -7.94 -7.42
N ALA A 43 -20.23 -7.45 -8.54
CA ALA A 43 -18.80 -7.49 -8.81
C ALA A 43 -17.99 -6.73 -7.75
N PHE A 44 -18.42 -5.53 -7.37
CA PHE A 44 -17.80 -4.77 -6.28
C PHE A 44 -17.94 -5.46 -4.91
N ALA A 45 -19.12 -6.00 -4.60
CA ALA A 45 -19.34 -6.69 -3.33
C ALA A 45 -18.44 -7.92 -3.18
N ILE A 46 -18.38 -8.77 -4.22
CA ILE A 46 -17.52 -9.96 -4.23
C ILE A 46 -16.05 -9.53 -4.20
N GLY A 47 -15.64 -8.57 -5.03
CA GLY A 47 -14.28 -8.05 -5.06
C GLY A 47 -13.81 -7.55 -3.68
N ALA A 48 -14.62 -6.71 -3.03
CA ALA A 48 -14.29 -6.18 -1.71
C ALA A 48 -14.19 -7.27 -0.63
N VAL A 49 -15.12 -8.24 -0.62
CA VAL A 49 -15.10 -9.36 0.34
C VAL A 49 -13.88 -10.26 0.08
N SER A 50 -13.59 -10.58 -1.18
CA SER A 50 -12.44 -11.40 -1.56
C SER A 50 -11.11 -10.73 -1.21
N GLU A 51 -10.96 -9.44 -1.49
CA GLU A 51 -9.79 -8.63 -1.10
C GLU A 51 -9.60 -8.62 0.41
N PHE A 52 -10.67 -8.39 1.17
CA PHE A 52 -10.61 -8.41 2.63
C PHE A 52 -10.19 -9.78 3.18
N ILE A 53 -10.80 -10.87 2.69
CA ILE A 53 -10.45 -12.24 3.10
C ILE A 53 -8.99 -12.53 2.76
N GLY A 54 -8.55 -12.20 1.54
CA GLY A 54 -7.16 -12.38 1.12
C GLY A 54 -6.19 -11.63 2.03
N ALA A 55 -6.43 -10.34 2.26
CA ALA A 55 -5.61 -9.52 3.15
C ALA A 55 -5.59 -10.04 4.60
N PHE A 56 -6.74 -10.46 5.13
CA PHE A 56 -6.87 -10.91 6.51
C PHE A 56 -6.17 -12.25 6.76
N PHE A 57 -6.36 -13.24 5.89
CA PHE A 57 -5.81 -14.58 6.08
C PHE A 57 -4.40 -14.75 5.51
N LEU A 58 -4.07 -14.08 4.41
CA LEU A 58 -2.81 -14.27 3.67
C LEU A 58 -1.84 -13.08 3.81
N GLY A 59 -2.32 -11.91 4.26
CA GLY A 59 -1.50 -10.69 4.35
C GLY A 59 -0.32 -10.80 5.32
N GLY A 60 -0.40 -11.68 6.33
CA GLY A 60 0.69 -11.89 7.29
C GLY A 60 2.00 -12.39 6.65
N ALA A 61 1.92 -13.18 5.57
CA ALA A 61 3.12 -13.63 4.85
C ALA A 61 3.79 -12.45 4.11
N ILE A 62 3.00 -11.63 3.43
CA ILE A 62 3.47 -10.44 2.68
C ILE A 62 4.06 -9.41 3.64
N ALA A 63 3.40 -9.16 4.77
CA ALA A 63 3.89 -8.25 5.80
C ALA A 63 5.26 -8.67 6.35
N ARG A 64 5.49 -9.98 6.56
CA ARG A 64 6.80 -10.51 6.95
C ARG A 64 7.86 -10.27 5.87
N THR A 65 7.55 -10.59 4.62
CA THR A 65 8.49 -10.36 3.50
C THR A 65 8.87 -8.89 3.36
N ILE A 66 7.91 -7.95 3.46
CA ILE A 66 8.18 -6.52 3.36
C ILE A 66 8.97 -6.00 4.58
N SER A 67 8.60 -6.44 5.78
CA SER A 67 9.21 -5.92 7.03
C SER A 67 10.63 -6.41 7.28
N THR A 68 11.00 -7.63 6.89
CA THR A 68 12.34 -8.17 7.17
C THR A 68 13.15 -8.49 5.92
N GLY A 69 12.51 -8.64 4.76
CA GLY A 69 13.17 -9.05 3.53
C GLY A 69 13.70 -7.90 2.67
N ILE A 70 13.28 -6.65 2.94
CA ILE A 70 13.57 -5.52 2.05
C ILE A 70 14.50 -4.50 2.71
N VAL A 71 14.19 -4.07 3.93
CA VAL A 71 15.02 -3.11 4.67
C VAL A 71 15.23 -3.61 6.09
N ASN A 72 16.43 -3.38 6.64
CA ASN A 72 16.71 -3.65 8.04
C ASN A 72 15.87 -2.70 8.93
N PRO A 73 14.95 -3.23 9.78
CA PRO A 73 14.08 -2.41 10.62
C PRO A 73 14.84 -1.50 11.59
N HIS A 74 16.07 -1.86 11.95
CA HIS A 74 16.91 -1.06 12.85
C HIS A 74 17.40 0.25 12.23
N LEU A 75 17.36 0.35 10.89
CA LEU A 75 17.78 1.54 10.15
C LEU A 75 16.62 2.48 9.81
N ILE A 76 15.36 2.08 10.04
CA ILE A 76 14.19 2.88 9.70
C ILE A 76 13.66 3.59 10.94
N SER A 77 13.68 4.93 10.92
CA SER A 77 12.94 5.72 11.90
C SER A 77 11.44 5.77 11.59
N ILE A 78 10.61 6.11 12.58
CA ILE A 78 9.17 6.31 12.35
C ILE A 78 8.87 7.44 11.36
N TRP A 79 9.72 8.48 11.33
CA TRP A 79 9.62 9.58 10.38
C TRP A 79 9.90 9.12 8.94
N SER A 80 10.84 8.19 8.80
CA SER A 80 11.21 7.56 7.54
C SER A 80 10.08 6.67 7.03
N LEU A 81 9.36 5.99 7.94
CA LEU A 81 8.14 5.25 7.60
C LEU A 81 7.03 6.18 7.08
N PHE A 82 6.84 7.35 7.71
CA PHE A 82 5.92 8.38 7.23
C PHE A 82 6.30 8.86 5.83
N ALA A 83 7.59 9.17 5.60
CA ALA A 83 8.08 9.62 4.31
C ALA A 83 7.90 8.56 3.22
N ALA A 84 8.21 7.30 3.52
CA ALA A 84 8.02 6.17 2.62
C ALA A 84 6.55 6.01 2.20
N LEU A 85 5.62 6.02 3.18
CA LEU A 85 4.19 5.91 2.92
C LEU A 85 3.64 7.13 2.17
N ALA A 86 4.07 8.35 2.53
CA ALA A 86 3.66 9.57 1.85
C ALA A 86 4.11 9.56 0.38
N GLY A 87 5.36 9.15 0.10
CA GLY A 87 5.87 8.99 -1.25
C GLY A 87 5.10 7.96 -2.05
N ALA A 88 4.80 6.80 -1.46
CA ALA A 88 4.00 5.75 -2.10
C ALA A 88 2.56 6.21 -2.39
N ILE A 89 1.90 6.87 -1.42
CA ILE A 89 0.57 7.47 -1.59
C ILE A 89 0.58 8.49 -2.73
N PHE A 90 1.54 9.42 -2.69
CA PHE A 90 1.66 10.46 -3.69
C PHE A 90 1.84 9.87 -5.10
N TRP A 91 2.70 8.86 -5.22
CA TRP A 91 2.91 8.17 -6.49
C TRP A 91 1.64 7.46 -6.97
N ASN A 92 0.95 6.72 -6.10
CA ASN A 92 -0.29 6.03 -6.43
C ASN A 92 -1.39 7.00 -6.91
N ILE A 93 -1.50 8.18 -6.31
CA ILE A 93 -2.45 9.21 -6.75
C ILE A 93 -2.08 9.72 -8.14
N ILE A 94 -0.79 9.98 -8.38
CA ILE A 94 -0.31 10.45 -9.70
C ILE A 94 -0.56 9.42 -10.78
N THR A 95 -0.23 8.16 -10.54
CA THR A 95 -0.37 7.09 -11.55
C THR A 95 -1.82 6.83 -11.85
N TRP A 96 -2.67 6.80 -10.81
CA TRP A 96 -4.11 6.72 -10.99
C TRP A 96 -4.64 7.89 -11.83
N TRP A 97 -4.28 9.13 -11.47
CA TRP A 97 -4.76 10.32 -12.16
C TRP A 97 -4.34 10.35 -13.64
N ARG A 98 -3.17 9.79 -13.96
CA ARG A 98 -2.67 9.65 -15.33
C ARG A 98 -3.11 8.36 -16.04
N GLY A 99 -3.85 7.48 -15.37
CA GLY A 99 -4.29 6.19 -15.92
C GLY A 99 -3.13 5.23 -16.20
N PHE A 100 -1.98 5.40 -15.56
CA PHE A 100 -0.84 4.51 -15.73
C PHE A 100 -1.01 3.25 -14.89
N PRO A 101 -0.83 2.05 -15.47
CA PRO A 101 -0.79 0.81 -14.70
C PRO A 101 0.46 0.84 -13.82
N SER A 102 0.28 1.01 -12.52
CA SER A 102 1.36 1.00 -11.53
C SER A 102 1.06 0.02 -10.40
N SER A 103 2.12 -0.51 -9.79
CA SER A 103 2.02 -1.42 -8.65
C SER A 103 2.25 -0.64 -7.36
N SER A 104 1.22 -0.56 -6.51
CA SER A 104 1.32 0.06 -5.18
C SER A 104 2.40 -0.59 -4.32
N SER A 105 2.56 -1.92 -4.41
CA SER A 105 3.62 -2.65 -3.69
C SER A 105 5.01 -2.15 -4.10
N HIS A 106 5.26 -1.90 -5.39
CA HIS A 106 6.53 -1.33 -5.84
C HIS A 106 6.71 0.12 -5.39
N ALA A 107 5.63 0.91 -5.36
CA ALA A 107 5.67 2.27 -4.83
C ALA A 107 6.06 2.27 -3.34
N LEU A 108 5.49 1.37 -2.53
CA LEU A 108 5.84 1.22 -1.12
C LEU A 108 7.28 0.75 -0.92
N ILE A 109 7.73 -0.26 -1.68
CA ILE A 109 9.10 -0.76 -1.62
C ILE A 109 10.09 0.34 -2.00
N GLY A 110 9.83 1.08 -3.08
CA GLY A 110 10.65 2.22 -3.50
C GLY A 110 10.70 3.31 -2.44
N GLY A 111 9.56 3.63 -1.81
CA GLY A 111 9.51 4.57 -0.69
C GLY A 111 10.34 4.13 0.52
N LEU A 112 10.25 2.85 0.90
CA LEU A 112 11.02 2.28 2.01
C LEU A 112 12.52 2.28 1.73
N VAL A 113 12.93 1.85 0.54
CA VAL A 113 14.34 1.84 0.12
C VAL A 113 14.89 3.27 0.09
N GLY A 114 14.17 4.22 -0.51
CA GLY A 114 14.59 5.62 -0.57
C GLY A 114 14.75 6.24 0.81
N ALA A 115 13.79 6.00 1.71
CA ALA A 115 13.85 6.49 3.09
C ALA A 115 15.04 5.88 3.86
N ALA A 116 15.28 4.58 3.70
CA ALA A 116 16.40 3.89 4.34
C ALA A 116 17.78 4.37 3.85
N LEU A 117 17.90 4.69 2.56
CA LEU A 117 19.14 5.23 2.00
C LEU A 117 19.46 6.60 2.60
N ILE A 118 18.47 7.48 2.73
CA ILE A 118 18.66 8.79 3.35
C ILE A 118 19.03 8.64 4.83
N ASP A 119 18.32 7.78 5.58
CA ASP A 119 18.65 7.52 6.99
C ASP A 119 20.08 6.99 7.14
N SER A 120 20.50 6.06 6.29
CA SER A 120 21.86 5.51 6.32
C SER A 120 22.94 6.56 6.08
N PHE A 121 22.66 7.56 5.22
CA PHE A 121 23.57 8.67 4.96
C PHE A 121 23.59 9.69 6.11
N LEU A 122 22.47 9.88 6.81
CA LEU A 122 22.41 10.77 7.99
C LEU A 122 23.07 10.15 9.23
N MET A 123 23.17 8.83 9.28
CA MET A 123 23.79 8.07 10.37
C MET A 123 25.30 7.81 10.18
N SER A 124 25.83 7.97 8.96
CA SER A 124 27.26 7.86 8.63
C SER A 124 28.02 9.15 8.93
#